data_AF-A0A1Z4QKV3-F1
#
_entry.id   AF-A0A1Z4QKV3-F1
#
_cell.length_a   1.000
_cell.length_b   1.000
_cell.length_c   1.000
_cell.angle_alpha   90.00
_cell.angle_beta   90.00
_cell.angle_gamma   90.00
#
_symmetry.space_group_name_H-M   'P 1'
#
loop_
_entity.id
_entity.type
_entity.pdbx_description
1 polymer ?
#
loop_
_entity_poly.entity_id
_entity_poly.type
_entity_poly.pdbx_seq_one_letter_code
_entity_poly.pdbx_strand_id
1 'polypeptide(L)'
;MNVATFEASVSYNDMVGSVSADNADPSSISHWLDKRNLRNSPDELVFGITLSFGQNHGEEIVNPVRVVFLLITGENIATLTKKINGGQVPLQVRRIETVMTFPEFFSLFKQFSLTLSPNQNKHTTKGILEGVKYQYED
;
A
#
# COMPACT_ATOMS: atom_id res chain seq x y z
N MET A 1 -13.97 4.67 -19.07
CA MET A 1 -14.15 4.30 -17.66
C MET A 1 -13.35 3.03 -17.46
N ASN A 2 -12.34 3.02 -16.60
CA ASN A 2 -11.40 1.88 -16.47
C ASN A 2 -11.71 1.11 -15.19
N VAL A 3 -11.79 -0.22 -15.29
CA VAL A 3 -11.97 -1.14 -14.17
C VAL A 3 -10.63 -1.80 -13.87
N ALA A 4 -10.22 -1.83 -12.60
CA ALA A 4 -8.97 -2.46 -12.16
C ALA A 4 -9.18 -3.20 -10.84
N THR A 5 -8.48 -4.32 -10.66
CA THR A 5 -8.44 -5.06 -9.39
C THR A 5 -7.29 -4.52 -8.54
N PHE A 6 -7.54 -4.22 -7.27
CA PHE A 6 -6.49 -3.92 -6.31
C PHE A 6 -5.93 -5.22 -5.75
N GLU A 7 -4.63 -5.45 -5.93
CA GLU A 7 -3.91 -6.60 -5.39
C GLU A 7 -2.68 -6.10 -4.61
N ALA A 8 -2.57 -6.47 -3.34
CA ALA A 8 -1.36 -6.21 -2.56
C ALA A 8 -0.26 -7.16 -3.04
N SER A 9 0.79 -6.62 -3.64
CA SER A 9 1.90 -7.42 -4.20
C SER A 9 3.22 -6.64 -4.19
N VAL A 10 4.32 -7.36 -4.42
CA VAL A 10 5.62 -6.77 -4.75
C VAL A 10 5.85 -6.83 -6.25
N SER A 11 6.64 -5.92 -6.80
CA SER A 11 6.85 -5.83 -8.24
C SER A 11 7.48 -7.11 -8.80
N TYR A 12 6.92 -7.61 -9.92
CA TYR A 12 7.44 -8.71 -10.74
C TYR A 12 7.57 -10.10 -10.08
N ASN A 13 6.83 -10.42 -9.00
CA ASN A 13 6.69 -11.76 -8.40
C ASN A 13 7.98 -12.55 -8.09
N ASP A 14 9.16 -11.96 -8.22
CA ASP A 14 10.45 -12.62 -7.93
C ASP A 14 10.65 -12.79 -6.42
N MET A 15 10.11 -11.85 -5.65
CA MET A 15 9.95 -11.94 -4.21
C MET A 15 8.46 -12.04 -3.89
N VAL A 16 8.10 -12.63 -2.75
CA VAL A 16 6.74 -12.53 -2.19
C VAL A 16 6.86 -12.34 -0.68
N GLY A 17 5.90 -11.63 -0.08
CA GLY A 17 5.96 -11.31 1.34
C GLY A 17 4.72 -10.62 1.88
N SER A 18 4.79 -10.23 3.14
CA SER A 18 3.77 -9.46 3.84
C SER A 18 4.31 -8.07 4.17
N VAL A 19 3.39 -7.10 4.18
CA VAL A 19 3.66 -5.73 4.63
C VAL A 19 2.66 -5.40 5.71
N SER A 20 3.13 -4.89 6.83
CA SER A 20 2.30 -4.32 7.87
C SER A 20 2.80 -2.92 8.21
N ALA A 21 1.86 -2.03 8.47
CA ALA A 21 2.16 -0.69 8.92
C ALA A 21 1.13 -0.28 9.97
N ASP A 22 1.62 0.31 11.06
CA ASP A 22 0.77 0.92 12.05
C ASP A 22 0.47 2.34 11.61
N ASN A 23 -0.82 2.64 11.49
CA ASN A 23 -1.24 4.00 11.19
C ASN A 23 -0.73 4.92 12.30
N ALA A 24 0.11 5.90 11.96
CA ALA A 24 0.26 7.05 12.85
C ALA A 24 -1.15 7.67 12.95
N ASP A 25 -1.58 8.09 14.14
CA ASP A 25 -2.95 8.57 14.46
C ASP A 25 -3.69 9.26 13.29
N PRO A 26 -5.04 9.30 13.25
CA PRO A 26 -5.86 9.85 12.15
C PRO A 26 -5.39 11.19 11.52
N SER A 27 -4.54 11.93 12.22
CA SER A 27 -3.72 13.06 11.80
C SER A 27 -2.47 12.77 10.92
N SER A 28 -2.19 11.56 10.40
CA SER A 28 -0.95 11.32 9.62
C SER A 28 -1.17 11.40 8.11
N ILE A 29 -1.86 10.44 7.49
CA ILE A 29 -2.09 10.40 6.04
C ILE A 29 -3.15 11.42 5.61
N SER A 30 -4.30 11.44 6.28
CA SER A 30 -5.39 12.37 6.00
C SER A 30 -4.93 13.83 6.13
N HIS A 31 -4.18 14.15 7.19
CA HIS A 31 -3.58 15.47 7.37
C HIS A 31 -2.51 15.80 6.32
N TRP A 32 -1.66 14.83 5.95
CA TRP A 32 -0.67 15.02 4.89
C TRP A 32 -1.33 15.38 3.56
N LEU A 33 -2.46 14.73 3.25
CA LEU A 33 -3.27 15.00 2.05
C LEU A 33 -3.99 16.36 2.14
N ASP A 34 -4.58 16.68 3.30
CA ASP A 34 -5.28 17.96 3.53
C ASP A 34 -4.34 19.15 3.38
N LYS A 35 -3.15 19.08 3.98
CA LYS A 35 -2.11 20.12 3.89
C LYS A 35 -1.70 20.42 2.45
N ARG A 36 -1.92 19.48 1.53
CA ARG A 36 -1.60 19.59 0.10
C ARG A 36 -2.83 19.85 -0.77
N ASN A 37 -4.01 20.06 -0.18
CA ASN A 37 -5.28 20.21 -0.87
C ASN A 37 -5.59 19.02 -1.81
N LEU A 38 -5.16 17.81 -1.43
CA LEU A 38 -5.36 16.60 -2.23
C LEU A 38 -6.68 15.88 -1.87
N ARG A 39 -7.26 16.16 -0.70
CA ARG A 39 -8.59 15.70 -0.27
C ARG A 39 -9.64 16.77 -0.53
N ASN A 40 -10.81 16.33 -1.00
CA ASN A 40 -11.95 17.20 -1.27
C ASN A 40 -12.83 17.39 -0.03
N SER A 41 -12.81 16.42 0.90
CA SER A 41 -13.64 16.43 2.10
C SER A 41 -12.98 15.66 3.25
N PRO A 42 -13.23 16.02 4.52
CA PRO A 42 -12.87 15.22 5.69
C PRO A 42 -13.45 13.80 5.68
N ASP A 43 -14.53 13.56 4.96
CA ASP A 43 -15.18 12.24 4.84
C ASP A 43 -14.53 11.33 3.79
N GLU A 44 -13.53 11.82 3.04
CA GLU A 44 -12.70 10.97 2.19
C GLU A 44 -11.65 10.25 3.01
N LEU A 45 -11.72 8.92 3.05
CA LEU A 45 -10.79 8.06 3.77
C LEU A 45 -9.92 7.27 2.79
N VAL A 46 -8.66 7.03 3.18
CA VAL A 46 -7.71 6.23 2.39
C VAL A 46 -7.94 4.74 2.65
N PHE A 47 -8.19 4.00 1.57
CA PHE A 47 -8.41 2.54 1.59
C PHE A 47 -7.37 1.74 0.80
N GLY A 48 -6.48 2.42 0.09
CA GLY A 48 -5.37 1.79 -0.63
C GLY A 48 -4.21 2.75 -0.79
N ILE A 49 -3.00 2.21 -0.66
CA ILE A 49 -1.74 2.93 -0.85
C ILE A 49 -0.86 2.05 -1.74
N THR A 50 -0.28 2.63 -2.77
CA THR A 50 0.73 1.97 -3.60
C THR A 50 1.95 2.87 -3.69
N LEU A 51 3.09 2.37 -3.22
CA LEU A 51 4.40 2.97 -3.43
C LEU A 51 5.08 2.27 -4.61
N SER A 52 5.65 3.03 -5.54
CA SER A 52 6.37 2.48 -6.69
C SER A 52 7.59 3.33 -7.05
N PHE A 53 8.69 2.67 -7.37
CA PHE A 53 9.90 3.28 -7.91
C PHE A 53 10.40 2.46 -9.10
N GLY A 54 11.13 3.11 -10.02
CA GLY A 54 11.60 2.50 -11.27
C GLY A 54 12.78 1.55 -11.07
N GLN A 55 13.33 1.04 -12.18
CA GLN A 55 14.55 0.25 -12.17
C GLN A 55 15.67 1.02 -11.46
N ASN A 56 16.12 0.46 -10.33
CA ASN A 56 17.28 0.92 -9.62
C ASN A 56 18.42 -0.05 -9.91
N HIS A 57 19.56 0.45 -10.40
CA HIS A 57 20.72 -0.35 -10.76
C HIS A 57 21.71 -0.50 -9.58
N GLY A 58 21.19 -0.54 -8.36
CA GLY A 58 21.97 -0.67 -7.12
C GLY A 58 22.45 0.67 -6.54
N GLU A 59 21.89 1.79 -7.00
CA GLU A 59 22.21 3.11 -6.48
C GLU A 59 21.25 3.52 -5.34
N GLU A 60 21.64 4.49 -4.54
CA GLU A 60 20.72 5.09 -3.57
C GLU A 60 19.61 5.85 -4.31
N ILE A 61 18.35 5.56 -3.97
CA ILE A 61 17.22 6.27 -4.56
C ILE A 61 17.06 7.60 -3.83
N VAL A 62 17.63 8.65 -4.42
CA VAL A 62 17.51 10.04 -3.93
C VAL A 62 16.32 10.79 -4.52
N ASN A 63 15.75 10.27 -5.61
CA ASN A 63 14.63 10.91 -6.30
C ASN A 63 13.29 10.59 -5.62
N PRO A 64 12.30 11.51 -5.72
CA PRO A 64 10.95 11.24 -5.28
C PRO A 64 10.38 9.98 -5.95
N VAL A 65 9.68 9.19 -5.14
CA VAL A 65 9.00 7.97 -5.53
C VAL A 65 7.53 8.24 -5.78
N ARG A 66 6.93 7.46 -6.69
CA ARG A 66 5.52 7.59 -7.05
C ARG A 66 4.68 6.91 -5.98
N VAL A 67 3.68 7.63 -5.48
CA VAL A 67 2.70 7.12 -4.53
C VAL A 67 1.29 7.34 -5.05
N VAL A 68 0.47 6.30 -4.97
CA VAL A 68 -0.94 6.33 -5.33
C VAL A 68 -1.77 6.09 -4.08
N PHE A 69 -2.76 6.95 -3.84
CA PHE A 69 -3.77 6.76 -2.79
C PHE A 69 -5.13 6.47 -3.45
N LEU A 70 -5.87 5.51 -2.89
CA LEU A 70 -7.27 5.24 -3.24
C LEU A 70 -8.16 5.71 -2.10
N LEU A 71 -9.05 6.66 -2.41
CA LEU A 71 -9.93 7.30 -1.45
C LEU A 71 -11.38 6.92 -1.72
N ILE A 72 -12.15 6.77 -0.64
CA ILE A 72 -13.60 6.53 -0.67
C ILE A 72 -14.26 7.55 0.25
N THR A 73 -15.34 8.16 -0.24
CA THR A 73 -16.09 9.20 0.49
C THR A 73 -17.26 8.60 1.26
N GLY A 74 -17.40 8.95 2.53
CA GLY A 74 -18.63 8.69 3.32
C GLY A 74 -18.87 7.22 3.68
N GLU A 75 -17.89 6.35 3.45
CA GLU A 75 -17.98 4.91 3.72
C GLU A 75 -16.93 4.49 4.75
N ASN A 76 -17.32 3.68 5.73
CA ASN A 76 -16.40 3.08 6.68
C ASN A 76 -16.09 1.62 6.31
N ILE A 77 -15.13 1.02 7.01
CA ILE A 77 -14.70 -0.38 6.77
C ILE A 77 -15.89 -1.33 6.81
N ALA A 78 -16.76 -1.24 7.82
CA ALA A 78 -17.87 -2.16 7.98
C ALA A 78 -18.89 -2.09 6.84
N THR A 79 -19.21 -0.88 6.36
CA THR A 79 -20.13 -0.73 5.22
C THR A 79 -19.49 -1.23 3.93
N LEU A 80 -18.21 -0.95 3.69
CA LEU A 80 -17.49 -1.45 2.52
C LEU A 80 -17.40 -2.98 2.51
N THR A 81 -17.09 -3.60 3.65
CA THR A 81 -17.07 -5.06 3.77
C THR A 81 -18.43 -5.66 3.39
N LYS A 82 -19.54 -5.05 3.83
CA LYS A 82 -20.89 -5.50 3.44
C LYS A 82 -21.13 -5.36 1.94
N LYS A 83 -20.75 -4.24 1.32
CA LYS A 83 -20.90 -4.04 -0.13
C LYS A 83 -20.13 -5.10 -0.92
N ILE A 84 -18.87 -5.33 -0.55
CA ILE A 84 -17.99 -6.31 -1.20
C ILE A 84 -18.58 -7.71 -1.08
N ASN A 85 -18.93 -8.14 0.14
CA ASN A 85 -19.50 -9.47 0.39
C ASN A 85 -20.88 -9.66 -0.25
N GLY A 86 -21.64 -8.58 -0.41
CA GLY A 86 -22.93 -8.55 -1.10
C GLY A 86 -22.82 -8.48 -2.63
N GLY A 87 -21.62 -8.49 -3.20
CA GLY A 87 -21.41 -8.42 -4.65
C GLY A 87 -21.62 -7.04 -5.28
N GLN A 88 -21.70 -5.98 -4.47
CA GLN A 88 -21.83 -4.59 -4.93
C GLN A 88 -20.47 -4.02 -5.34
N VAL A 89 -19.89 -4.62 -6.38
CA VAL A 89 -18.61 -4.26 -6.99
C VAL A 89 -18.82 -4.03 -8.50
N PRO A 90 -18.01 -3.18 -9.17
CA PRO A 90 -16.86 -2.44 -8.64
C PRO A 90 -17.24 -1.28 -7.70
N LEU A 91 -16.38 -1.00 -6.73
CA LEU A 91 -16.53 0.14 -5.83
C LEU A 91 -16.10 1.44 -6.53
N GLN A 92 -16.83 2.53 -6.29
CA GLN A 92 -16.40 3.86 -6.72
C GLN A 92 -15.28 4.36 -5.82
N VAL A 93 -14.10 4.60 -6.41
CA VAL A 93 -12.91 5.07 -5.71
C VAL A 93 -12.34 6.31 -6.41
N ARG A 94 -11.78 7.24 -5.67
CA ARG A 94 -10.97 8.34 -6.21
C ARG A 94 -9.50 7.99 -6.12
N ARG A 95 -8.79 8.09 -7.25
CA ARG A 95 -7.35 7.84 -7.34
C ARG A 95 -6.60 9.16 -7.27
N ILE A 96 -5.69 9.29 -6.31
CA ILE A 96 -4.72 10.39 -6.21
C ILE A 96 -3.35 9.83 -6.54
N GLU A 97 -2.64 10.52 -7.41
CA GLU A 97 -1.26 10.19 -7.75
C GLU A 97 -0.38 11.37 -7.38
N THR A 98 0.70 11.10 -6.64
CA THR A 98 1.65 12.11 -6.18
C THR A 98 3.06 11.53 -6.16
N VAL A 99 4.03 12.40 -5.93
CA VAL A 99 5.40 12.01 -5.60
C VAL A 99 5.74 12.44 -4.18
N MET A 100 6.61 11.69 -3.52
CA MET A 100 7.19 12.02 -2.21
C MET A 100 8.54 11.34 -2.06
N THR A 101 9.36 11.74 -1.10
CA THR A 101 10.60 11.01 -0.78
C THR A 101 10.31 9.76 0.05
N PHE A 102 11.25 8.82 0.15
CA PHE A 102 11.11 7.68 1.07
C PHE A 102 10.93 8.11 2.54
N PRO A 103 11.75 9.04 3.09
CA PRO A 103 11.54 9.54 4.45
C PRO A 103 10.14 10.14 4.65
N GLU A 104 9.66 10.89 3.66
CA GLU A 104 8.31 11.45 3.70
C GLU A 104 7.24 10.36 3.70
N PHE A 105 7.36 9.34 2.83
CA PHE A 105 6.43 8.22 2.81
C PHE A 105 6.41 7.46 4.14
N PHE A 106 7.56 7.12 4.69
CA PHE A 106 7.62 6.37 5.94
C PHE A 106 7.16 7.19 7.15
N SER A 107 7.22 8.54 7.08
CA SER A 107 6.65 9.41 8.11
C SER A 107 5.13 9.34 8.25
N LEU A 108 4.45 8.75 7.25
CA LEU A 108 3.00 8.53 7.29
C LEU A 108 2.60 7.40 8.26
N PHE A 109 3.55 6.60 8.73
CA PHE A 109 3.29 5.45 9.58
C PHE A 109 3.99 5.61 10.92
N LYS A 110 3.39 5.08 11.99
CA LYS A 110 4.05 5.01 13.30
C LYS A 110 5.12 3.92 13.31
N GLN A 111 4.85 2.83 12.63
CA GLN A 111 5.76 1.71 12.43
C GLN A 111 5.54 1.12 11.04
N PHE A 112 6.61 0.67 10.41
CA PHE A 112 6.58 0.01 9.10
C PHE A 112 7.48 -1.23 9.14
N SER A 113 6.96 -2.38 8.68
CA SER A 113 7.74 -3.61 8.53
C SER A 113 7.50 -4.22 7.15
N LEU A 114 8.59 -4.64 6.51
CA LEU A 114 8.61 -5.36 5.24
C LEU A 114 9.42 -6.63 5.43
N THR A 115 8.81 -7.78 5.15
CA THR A 115 9.50 -9.07 5.12
C THR A 115 9.33 -9.69 3.76
N LEU A 116 10.43 -10.14 3.16
CA LEU A 116 10.46 -10.73 1.83
C LEU A 116 11.14 -12.09 1.89
N SER A 117 10.64 -13.03 1.10
CA SER A 117 11.29 -14.29 0.85
C SER A 117 11.30 -14.58 -0.65
N PRO A 118 12.37 -15.21 -1.20
CA PRO A 118 12.41 -15.61 -2.60
C PRO A 118 11.20 -16.44 -3.01
N ASN A 119 10.68 -16.21 -4.22
CA ASN A 119 9.59 -17.01 -4.74
C ASN A 119 10.08 -18.38 -5.24
N GLN A 120 9.37 -19.46 -4.88
CA GLN A 120 9.73 -20.81 -5.31
C GLN A 120 9.38 -21.07 -6.79
N ASN A 121 8.27 -20.51 -7.27
CA ASN A 121 7.90 -20.52 -8.68
C ASN A 121 6.95 -19.34 -8.99
N LYS A 122 6.87 -18.93 -10.27
CA LYS A 122 6.06 -17.76 -10.69
C LYS A 122 4.55 -17.90 -10.49
N HIS A 123 4.06 -19.06 -10.03
CA HIS A 123 2.65 -19.35 -9.78
C HIS A 123 2.31 -19.40 -8.28
N THR A 124 3.30 -19.24 -7.38
CA THR A 124 3.06 -19.21 -5.93
C THR A 124 3.05 -17.78 -5.39
N THR A 125 2.16 -17.54 -4.42
CA THR A 125 2.04 -16.30 -3.64
C THR A 125 2.71 -16.40 -2.27
N LYS A 126 3.59 -17.38 -2.08
CA LYS A 126 4.34 -17.59 -0.83
C LYS A 126 5.82 -17.68 -1.13
N GLY A 127 6.63 -16.97 -0.36
CA GLY A 127 8.07 -17.12 -0.43
C GLY A 127 8.54 -18.43 0.20
N ILE A 128 9.73 -18.90 -0.18
CA ILE A 128 10.33 -20.16 0.27
C ILE A 128 10.42 -20.33 1.80
N LEU A 129 10.54 -19.25 2.56
CA LEU A 129 10.62 -19.28 4.03
C LEU A 129 9.28 -18.98 4.72
N GLU A 130 8.20 -18.73 3.98
CA GLU A 130 6.90 -18.39 4.55
C GLU A 130 6.34 -19.58 5.36
N GLY A 131 6.17 -19.39 6.67
CA GLY A 131 5.68 -20.43 7.59
C GLY A 131 6.70 -21.52 7.95
N VAL A 132 7.96 -21.38 7.53
CA VAL A 132 9.04 -22.33 7.82
C VAL A 132 9.73 -21.98 9.14
N LYS A 133 9.97 -22.97 10.00
CA LYS A 133 10.83 -22.80 11.18
C LYS A 133 12.28 -22.78 10.74
N TYR A 134 13.05 -21.77 11.16
CA TYR A 134 14.48 -21.67 10.90
C TYR A 134 15.25 -21.54 12.23
N GLN A 135 16.54 -21.86 12.19
CA GLN A 135 17.49 -21.65 13.27
C GLN A 135 18.56 -20.67 12.76
N TYR A 136 19.06 -19.82 13.64
CA TYR A 136 20.15 -18.90 13.34
C TYR A 136 21.04 -18.76 14.58
N GLU A 137 22.32 -18.46 14.35
CA GLU A 137 23.27 -18.00 15.36
C GLU A 137 23.59 -16.54 15.01
N ASP A 138 23.74 -15.68 16.04
CA ASP A 138 24.03 -14.25 15.86
C ASP A 138 25.45 -13.97 15.34
#